data_AF-A0A918KY52-F1
#
_entry.id   AF-A0A918KY52-F1
#
_cell.length_a   1.000
_cell.length_b   1.000
_cell.length_c   1.000
_cell.angle_alpha   90.00
_cell.angle_beta   90.00
_cell.angle_gamma   90.00
#
_symmetry.space_group_name_H-M   'P 1'
#
loop_
_entity.id
_entity.type
_entity.pdbx_description
1 polymer ?
#
loop_
_entity_poly.entity_id
_entity_poly.type
_entity_poly.pdbx_seq_one_letter_code
_entity_poly.pdbx_strand_id
1 'polypeptide(L)'
;MTLVAERTDRVRAAAHHPLRAEAVRGLAPWAGAAVLLTLAGAMATTSEQWQGGWAETRNQLSAAAGLLGVPLALAAGCWHGGRERRRRTDELMAMAVRGRLVRLLAAVFPLVLWVVAGYAAAAALALLATWYCATGDGPYLGSVLANAVVLAAATLAGQVVGRVVAWRMTAVLLAAGAYVAVGVLTYDHRNAVGALSSVGRGSAGSVAVWWQPVAIAGWTGGVAVAVALAYAARRRWTGLVPLAAAGVAGVLLMQTGDGLWHTNPVARRQVCDTSTTPQICVNARYEKLLPQVKDALSGLTGRLEGVQNLPVRFEDRPGRPARDEVELPMLTPIGWSVVRGRLTDPKEYAWAAGMELYGRAYCDETDPRLDAVDNAVEHYLAPSPMEKFFDEQFATRNEEERARHEARLAARARLEAMGEEERRAWLSAYFATANECDPSEVPTL
;
A
#
# COMPACT_ATOMS: atom_id res chain seq x y z
N MET A 1 73.93 27.82 -32.19
CA MET A 1 73.03 26.78 -32.75
C MET A 1 72.55 25.91 -31.60
N THR A 2 71.36 26.20 -31.08
CA THR A 2 70.72 25.45 -30.00
C THR A 2 69.49 24.77 -30.60
N LEU A 3 69.51 23.44 -30.62
CA LEU A 3 68.42 22.60 -31.09
C LEU A 3 67.26 22.66 -30.08
N VAL A 4 66.19 23.34 -30.46
CA VAL A 4 64.91 23.31 -29.74
C VAL A 4 64.25 21.97 -30.09
N ALA A 5 64.27 21.05 -29.14
CA ALA A 5 63.52 19.79 -29.23
C ALA A 5 62.03 20.10 -29.10
N GLU A 6 61.31 19.99 -30.21
CA GLU A 6 59.86 20.09 -30.29
C GLU A 6 59.25 18.90 -29.55
N ARG A 7 58.76 19.15 -28.32
CA ARG A 7 58.03 18.16 -27.53
C ARG A 7 56.63 18.02 -28.11
N THR A 8 56.45 17.05 -29.00
CA THR A 8 55.13 16.59 -29.44
C THR A 8 54.42 15.87 -28.30
N ASP A 9 53.83 16.62 -27.37
CA ASP A 9 52.85 16.10 -26.41
C ASP A 9 51.51 15.88 -27.13
N ARG A 10 51.45 14.79 -27.93
CA ARG A 10 50.17 14.22 -28.39
C ARG A 10 49.60 13.29 -27.32
N VAL A 11 49.24 13.84 -26.17
CA VAL A 11 48.19 13.22 -25.35
C VAL A 11 46.86 13.63 -25.96
N ARG A 12 46.35 12.83 -26.90
CA ARG A 12 44.93 12.84 -27.25
C ARG A 12 44.16 12.40 -26.01
N ALA A 13 43.91 13.33 -25.09
CA ALA A 13 42.94 13.13 -24.04
C ALA A 13 41.63 12.78 -24.74
N ALA A 14 41.17 11.54 -24.58
CA ALA A 14 39.95 11.05 -25.18
C ALA A 14 38.82 12.02 -24.80
N ALA A 15 38.39 12.85 -25.73
CA ALA A 15 37.43 13.92 -25.48
C ALA A 15 36.19 13.31 -24.84
N HIS A 16 36.05 13.49 -23.53
CA HIS A 16 34.94 12.92 -22.80
C HIS A 16 33.66 13.55 -23.34
N HIS A 17 32.75 12.71 -23.84
CA HIS A 17 31.51 13.16 -24.43
C HIS A 17 30.78 14.07 -23.41
N PRO A 18 30.33 15.28 -23.79
CA PRO A 18 29.78 16.27 -22.85
C PRO A 18 28.59 15.73 -22.03
N LEU A 19 27.83 14.77 -22.60
CA LEU A 19 26.77 14.06 -21.87
C LEU A 19 27.28 13.28 -20.66
N ARG A 20 28.49 12.73 -20.70
CA ARG A 20 29.07 12.00 -19.56
C ARG A 20 29.37 12.94 -18.39
N ALA A 21 29.87 14.15 -18.68
CA ALA A 21 30.15 15.13 -17.66
C ALA A 21 28.85 15.62 -16.98
N GLU A 22 27.80 15.89 -17.76
CA GLU A 22 26.50 16.31 -17.21
C GLU A 22 25.80 15.17 -16.47
N ALA A 23 25.93 13.92 -16.93
CA ALA A 23 25.37 12.75 -16.26
C ALA A 23 26.05 12.45 -14.91
N VAL A 24 27.35 12.69 -14.76
CA VAL A 24 28.09 12.29 -13.55
C VAL A 24 28.26 13.43 -12.55
N ARG A 25 28.37 14.68 -13.02
CA ARG A 25 28.70 15.85 -12.15
C ARG A 25 27.60 16.91 -12.12
N GLY A 26 26.51 16.71 -12.84
CA GLY A 26 25.40 17.65 -12.92
C GLY A 26 24.40 17.54 -11.75
N LEU A 27 23.28 18.24 -11.89
CA LEU A 27 22.14 18.14 -10.98
C LEU A 27 21.45 16.77 -11.05
N ALA A 28 21.57 16.08 -12.17
CA ALA A 28 20.88 14.82 -12.44
C ALA A 28 21.11 13.73 -11.37
N PRO A 29 22.35 13.36 -10.99
CA PRO A 29 22.57 12.38 -9.92
C PRO A 29 21.99 12.82 -8.58
N TRP A 30 22.03 14.11 -8.25
CA TRP A 30 21.42 14.64 -7.03
C TRP A 30 19.90 14.56 -7.04
N ALA A 31 19.26 14.82 -8.18
CA ALA A 31 17.82 14.64 -8.33
C ALA A 31 17.41 13.16 -8.20
N GLY A 32 18.18 12.25 -8.81
CA GLY A 32 17.98 10.81 -8.64
C GLY A 32 18.15 10.36 -7.20
N ALA A 33 19.20 10.84 -6.52
CA ALA A 33 19.44 10.57 -5.10
C ALA A 33 18.32 11.13 -4.20
N ALA A 34 17.83 12.34 -4.49
CA ALA A 34 16.71 12.93 -3.76
C ALA A 34 15.44 12.07 -3.90
N VAL A 35 15.09 11.64 -5.12
CA VAL A 35 13.95 10.76 -5.35
C VAL A 35 14.13 9.42 -4.62
N LEU A 36 15.31 8.79 -4.73
CA LEU A 36 15.62 7.55 -4.01
C LEU A 36 15.44 7.72 -2.49
N LEU A 37 16.08 8.73 -1.90
CA LEU A 37 16.06 8.94 -0.45
C LEU A 37 14.67 9.29 0.07
N THR A 38 13.93 10.15 -0.64
CA THR A 38 12.55 10.50 -0.25
C THR A 38 11.63 9.29 -0.30
N LEU A 39 11.69 8.50 -1.38
CA LEU A 39 10.84 7.33 -1.51
C LEU A 39 11.25 6.20 -0.55
N ALA A 40 12.56 5.93 -0.42
CA ALA A 40 13.06 4.94 0.53
C ALA A 40 12.72 5.33 1.97
N GLY A 41 12.84 6.61 2.33
CA GLY A 41 12.44 7.14 3.63
C GLY A 41 10.95 6.94 3.89
N ALA A 42 10.09 7.35 2.95
CA ALA A 42 8.63 7.19 3.07
C ALA A 42 8.19 5.72 3.19
N MET A 43 8.84 4.83 2.43
CA MET A 43 8.61 3.39 2.54
C MET A 43 9.11 2.86 3.89
N ALA A 44 10.29 3.29 4.37
CA ALA A 44 10.83 2.84 5.64
C ALA A 44 9.95 3.23 6.84
N THR A 45 9.43 4.47 6.86
CA THR A 45 8.57 4.97 7.95
C THR A 45 7.23 4.24 8.04
N THR A 46 6.77 3.66 6.93
CA THR A 46 5.51 2.90 6.86
C THR A 46 5.75 1.40 6.71
N SER A 47 6.98 0.93 6.99
CA SER A 47 7.41 -0.44 6.73
C SER A 47 6.50 -1.50 7.32
N GLU A 48 5.96 -1.25 8.50
CA GLU A 48 5.04 -2.16 9.19
C GLU A 48 3.74 -2.40 8.43
N GLN A 49 3.31 -1.45 7.58
CA GLN A 49 2.02 -1.48 6.88
C GLN A 49 2.06 -2.18 5.51
N TRP A 50 3.25 -2.43 4.97
CA TRP A 50 3.40 -3.02 3.63
C TRP A 50 4.37 -4.20 3.57
N GLN A 51 5.31 -4.30 4.51
CA GLN A 51 6.25 -5.41 4.50
C GLN A 51 5.53 -6.73 4.72
N GLY A 52 5.54 -7.57 3.68
CA GLY A 52 4.97 -8.90 3.66
C GLY A 52 3.81 -9.08 2.68
N GLY A 53 3.20 -7.98 2.19
CA GLY A 53 2.11 -8.03 1.23
C GLY A 53 2.44 -7.32 -0.08
N TRP A 54 2.42 -8.03 -1.21
CA TRP A 54 2.77 -7.44 -2.52
C TRP A 54 1.80 -6.34 -2.97
N ALA A 55 0.50 -6.48 -2.67
CA ALA A 55 -0.51 -5.49 -3.06
C ALA A 55 -0.39 -4.21 -2.20
N GLU A 56 -0.10 -4.37 -0.91
CA GLU A 56 0.20 -3.29 0.03
C GLU A 56 1.46 -2.54 -0.41
N THR A 57 2.54 -3.26 -0.74
CA THR A 57 3.77 -2.65 -1.29
C THR A 57 3.50 -1.90 -2.58
N ARG A 58 2.72 -2.46 -3.51
CA ARG A 58 2.33 -1.78 -4.76
C ARG A 58 1.59 -0.47 -4.47
N ASN A 59 0.62 -0.51 -3.55
CA ASN A 59 -0.19 0.65 -3.19
C ASN A 59 0.66 1.74 -2.54
N GLN A 60 1.47 1.39 -1.54
CA GLN A 60 2.34 2.35 -0.86
C GLN A 60 3.40 2.93 -1.79
N LEU A 61 4.02 2.10 -2.64
CA LEU A 61 5.00 2.58 -3.62
C LEU A 61 4.36 3.53 -4.65
N SER A 62 3.14 3.24 -5.10
CA SER A 62 2.42 4.11 -6.05
C SER A 62 1.97 5.42 -5.39
N ALA A 63 1.51 5.37 -4.15
CA ALA A 63 1.19 6.55 -3.35
C ALA A 63 2.43 7.42 -3.12
N ALA A 64 3.56 6.84 -2.71
CA ALA A 64 4.82 7.55 -2.51
C ALA A 64 5.34 8.15 -3.84
N ALA A 65 5.30 7.39 -4.94
CA ALA A 65 5.71 7.88 -6.25
C ALA A 65 4.85 9.05 -6.74
N GLY A 66 3.52 8.96 -6.58
CA GLY A 66 2.59 10.02 -6.99
C GLY A 66 2.65 11.25 -6.09
N LEU A 67 2.57 11.08 -4.77
CA LEU A 67 2.50 12.20 -3.82
C LEU A 67 3.85 12.87 -3.60
N LEU A 68 4.96 12.11 -3.56
CA LEU A 68 6.28 12.67 -3.29
C LEU A 68 7.15 12.71 -4.54
N GLY A 69 7.16 11.63 -5.33
CA GLY A 69 8.00 11.52 -6.52
C GLY A 69 7.64 12.52 -7.62
N VAL A 70 6.35 12.67 -7.96
CA VAL A 70 5.90 13.55 -9.06
C VAL A 70 6.22 15.03 -8.78
N PRO A 71 5.91 15.61 -7.60
CA PRO A 71 6.32 16.98 -7.27
C PRO A 71 7.83 17.20 -7.34
N LEU A 72 8.62 16.25 -6.82
CA LEU A 72 10.09 16.31 -6.86
C LEU A 72 10.62 16.27 -8.30
N ALA A 73 10.10 15.36 -9.13
CA ALA A 73 10.46 15.22 -10.53
C ALA A 73 10.12 16.49 -11.33
N LEU A 74 8.92 17.06 -11.12
CA LEU A 74 8.50 18.32 -11.72
C LEU A 74 9.41 19.49 -11.32
N ALA A 75 9.71 19.62 -10.03
CA ALA A 75 10.59 20.68 -9.54
C ALA A 75 12.01 20.55 -10.07
N ALA A 76 12.57 19.33 -10.09
CA ALA A 76 13.88 19.05 -10.63
C ALA A 76 13.96 19.39 -12.12
N GLY A 77 12.95 18.98 -12.90
CA GLY A 77 12.80 19.34 -14.31
C GLY A 77 12.71 20.86 -14.49
N CYS A 78 11.81 21.53 -13.76
CA CYS A 78 11.63 22.98 -13.86
C CYS A 78 12.90 23.76 -13.50
N TRP A 79 13.60 23.32 -12.45
CA TRP A 79 14.85 23.94 -12.06
C TRP A 79 15.90 23.75 -13.15
N HIS A 80 16.07 22.54 -13.68
CA HIS A 80 17.05 22.26 -14.74
C HIS A 80 16.73 23.00 -16.04
N GLY A 81 15.45 23.09 -16.42
CA GLY A 81 14.97 23.83 -17.59
C GLY A 81 15.32 25.31 -17.55
N GLY A 82 15.14 25.96 -16.40
CA GLY A 82 15.47 27.37 -16.25
C GLY A 82 16.96 27.67 -16.08
N ARG A 83 17.83 26.65 -16.00
CA ARG A 83 19.27 26.83 -15.73
C ARG A 83 19.97 27.66 -16.79
N GLU A 84 19.71 27.39 -18.06
CA GLU A 84 20.35 28.07 -19.20
C GLU A 84 20.02 29.57 -19.19
N ARG A 85 18.76 29.93 -18.94
CA ARG A 85 18.32 31.31 -18.86
C ARG A 85 18.89 32.03 -17.65
N ARG A 86 18.94 31.37 -16.48
CA ARG A 86 19.57 31.94 -15.27
C ARG A 86 21.09 32.16 -15.43
N ARG A 87 21.74 31.37 -16.28
CA ARG A 87 23.16 31.53 -16.62
C ARG A 87 23.40 32.41 -17.85
N ARG A 88 22.35 32.98 -18.47
CA ARG A 88 22.40 33.79 -19.69
C ARG A 88 23.15 33.11 -20.85
N THR A 89 23.05 31.78 -20.93
CA THR A 89 23.66 30.98 -22.00
C THR A 89 22.68 30.65 -23.10
N ASP A 90 21.47 31.20 -23.06
CA ASP A 90 20.41 30.96 -24.02
C ASP A 90 20.74 31.53 -25.40
N GLU A 91 21.36 32.72 -25.47
CA GLU A 91 21.83 33.31 -26.73
C GLU A 91 22.92 32.47 -27.40
N LEU A 92 23.91 32.01 -26.62
CA LEU A 92 24.96 31.10 -27.10
C LEU A 92 24.37 29.80 -27.63
N MET A 93 23.40 29.24 -26.89
CA MET A 93 22.73 28.02 -27.31
C MET A 93 21.86 28.24 -28.54
N ALA A 94 21.28 29.42 -28.74
CA ALA A 94 20.46 29.76 -29.91
C ALA A 94 21.25 29.64 -31.22
N MET A 95 22.55 29.95 -31.19
CA MET A 95 23.46 29.86 -32.34
C MET A 95 23.93 28.43 -32.67
N ALA A 96 23.60 27.43 -31.83
CA ALA A 96 23.96 26.05 -32.10
C ALA A 96 23.23 25.47 -33.33
N VAL A 97 23.97 24.74 -34.17
CA VAL A 97 23.48 24.13 -35.43
C VAL A 97 22.37 23.09 -35.21
N ARG A 98 22.24 22.54 -33.99
CA ARG A 98 21.28 21.47 -33.67
C ARG A 98 19.86 22.01 -33.45
N GLY A 99 18.87 21.27 -33.95
CA GLY A 99 17.45 21.59 -33.77
C GLY A 99 17.02 21.72 -32.30
N ARG A 100 15.99 22.54 -32.04
CA ARG A 100 15.47 22.80 -30.67
C ARG A 100 15.03 21.52 -29.95
N LEU A 101 14.42 20.57 -30.66
CA LEU A 101 14.03 19.28 -30.08
C LEU A 101 15.23 18.45 -29.62
N VAL A 102 16.27 18.32 -30.45
CA VAL A 102 17.48 17.56 -30.10
C VAL A 102 18.18 18.18 -28.88
N ARG A 103 18.23 19.51 -28.80
CA ARG A 103 18.77 20.22 -27.62
C ARG A 103 17.92 19.98 -26.37
N LEU A 104 16.59 19.97 -26.50
CA LEU A 104 15.69 19.67 -25.38
C LEU A 104 15.92 18.25 -24.87
N LEU A 105 15.91 17.27 -25.77
CA LEU A 105 16.10 15.86 -25.43
C LEU A 105 17.49 15.60 -24.83
N ALA A 106 18.55 16.16 -25.43
CA ALA A 106 19.91 16.03 -24.90
C ALA A 106 20.06 16.59 -23.48
N ALA A 107 19.37 17.70 -23.17
CA ALA A 107 19.43 18.32 -21.85
C ALA A 107 18.60 17.56 -20.80
N VAL A 108 17.43 17.02 -21.17
CA VAL A 108 16.50 16.39 -20.23
C VAL A 108 16.80 14.91 -20.00
N PHE A 109 17.39 14.23 -20.98
CA PHE A 109 17.60 12.78 -20.94
C PHE A 109 18.42 12.31 -19.73
N PRO A 110 19.56 12.92 -19.36
CA PRO A 110 20.30 12.51 -18.17
C PRO A 110 19.48 12.67 -16.89
N LEU A 111 18.68 13.74 -16.80
CA LEU A 111 17.84 14.00 -15.62
C LEU A 111 16.74 12.96 -15.49
N VAL A 112 16.02 12.68 -16.58
CA VAL A 112 14.98 11.63 -16.61
C VAL A 112 15.57 10.27 -16.23
N LEU A 113 16.74 9.91 -16.80
CA LEU A 113 17.40 8.65 -16.51
C LEU A 113 17.74 8.51 -15.02
N TRP A 114 18.28 9.55 -14.40
CA TRP A 114 18.62 9.52 -12.98
C TRP A 114 17.39 9.53 -12.06
N VAL A 115 16.34 10.27 -12.40
CA VAL A 115 15.06 10.24 -11.64
C VAL A 115 14.44 8.85 -11.70
N VAL A 116 14.37 8.25 -12.90
CA VAL A 116 13.85 6.90 -13.09
C VAL A 116 14.73 5.86 -12.41
N ALA A 117 16.05 5.99 -12.47
CA ALA A 117 16.97 5.10 -11.76
C ALA A 117 16.82 5.20 -10.23
N GLY A 118 16.66 6.40 -9.68
CA GLY A 118 16.40 6.61 -8.26
C GLY A 118 15.08 5.95 -7.81
N TYR A 119 14.02 6.11 -8.61
CA TYR A 119 12.75 5.41 -8.39
C TYR A 119 12.91 3.89 -8.48
N ALA A 120 13.57 3.38 -9.52
CA ALA A 120 13.76 1.96 -9.74
C ALA A 120 14.57 1.32 -8.60
N ALA A 121 15.58 2.01 -8.07
CA ALA A 121 16.33 1.57 -6.90
C ALA A 121 15.45 1.53 -5.64
N ALA A 122 14.63 2.56 -5.39
CA ALA A 122 13.70 2.57 -4.26
C ALA A 122 12.66 1.44 -4.37
N ALA A 123 12.10 1.23 -5.56
CA ALA A 123 11.18 0.15 -5.86
C ALA A 123 11.85 -1.22 -5.66
N ALA A 124 13.07 -1.42 -6.14
CA ALA A 124 13.81 -2.67 -5.95
C ALA A 124 14.04 -2.97 -4.47
N LEU A 125 14.45 -1.97 -3.67
CA LEU A 125 14.60 -2.13 -2.22
C LEU A 125 13.28 -2.51 -1.54
N ALA A 126 12.17 -1.86 -1.90
CA ALA A 126 10.86 -2.17 -1.36
C ALA A 126 10.39 -3.59 -1.75
N LEU A 127 10.59 -3.99 -3.01
CA LEU A 127 10.24 -5.33 -3.49
C LEU A 127 11.10 -6.41 -2.82
N LEU A 128 12.40 -6.16 -2.62
CA LEU A 128 13.30 -7.07 -1.88
C LEU A 128 12.90 -7.21 -0.41
N ALA A 129 12.57 -6.10 0.25
CA ALA A 129 12.09 -6.11 1.63
C ALA A 129 10.74 -6.86 1.74
N THR A 130 9.86 -6.71 0.75
CA THR A 130 8.59 -7.44 0.70
C THR A 130 8.83 -8.93 0.49
N TRP A 131 9.71 -9.29 -0.45
CA TRP A 131 10.04 -10.68 -0.76
C TRP A 131 10.53 -11.45 0.47
N TYR A 132 11.37 -10.83 1.29
CA TYR A 132 11.90 -11.44 2.53
C TYR A 132 10.78 -11.81 3.53
N CYS A 133 9.71 -11.02 3.57
CA CYS A 133 8.58 -11.19 4.50
C CYS A 133 7.30 -11.71 3.81
N ALA A 134 7.38 -12.10 2.53
CA ALA A 134 6.19 -12.30 1.71
C ALA A 134 5.34 -13.47 2.20
N THR A 135 4.07 -13.20 2.50
CA THR A 135 3.10 -14.16 3.04
C THR A 135 2.38 -14.98 1.97
N GLY A 136 2.51 -14.59 0.70
CA GLY A 136 1.89 -15.21 -0.48
C GLY A 136 1.81 -14.21 -1.65
N ASP A 137 1.17 -14.60 -2.75
CA ASP A 137 1.00 -13.81 -3.99
C ASP A 137 2.33 -13.42 -4.70
N GLY A 138 2.27 -12.59 -5.75
CA GLY A 138 3.42 -12.16 -6.55
C GLY A 138 3.55 -10.65 -6.79
N PRO A 139 4.69 -10.19 -7.34
CA PRO A 139 4.99 -8.77 -7.53
C PRO A 139 4.18 -8.13 -8.68
N TYR A 140 3.71 -6.90 -8.46
CA TYR A 140 2.93 -6.11 -9.42
C TYR A 140 3.81 -5.16 -10.27
N LEU A 141 4.58 -5.71 -11.20
CA LEU A 141 5.56 -4.94 -11.99
C LEU A 141 4.94 -3.91 -12.93
N GLY A 142 3.70 -4.13 -13.39
CA GLY A 142 3.00 -3.19 -14.28
C GLY A 142 2.87 -1.79 -13.67
N SER A 143 2.48 -1.71 -12.39
CA SER A 143 2.37 -0.44 -11.66
C SER A 143 3.73 0.24 -11.47
N VAL A 144 4.80 -0.52 -11.27
CA VAL A 144 6.16 0.02 -11.16
C VAL A 144 6.58 0.69 -12.46
N LEU A 145 6.33 0.05 -13.61
CA LEU A 145 6.64 0.62 -14.92
C LEU A 145 5.81 1.87 -15.21
N ALA A 146 4.50 1.85 -14.89
CA ALA A 146 3.65 3.03 -15.05
C ALA A 146 4.16 4.22 -14.22
N ASN A 147 4.48 4.01 -12.94
CA ASN A 147 5.04 5.06 -12.09
C ASN A 147 6.36 5.62 -12.63
N ALA A 148 7.23 4.78 -13.18
CA ALA A 148 8.47 5.24 -13.82
C ALA A 148 8.19 6.16 -15.02
N VAL A 149 7.20 5.82 -15.86
CA VAL A 149 6.77 6.67 -16.99
C VAL A 149 6.17 7.97 -16.50
N VAL A 150 5.35 7.93 -15.45
CA VAL A 150 4.75 9.13 -14.85
C VAL A 150 5.84 10.08 -14.34
N LEU A 151 6.85 9.58 -13.63
CA LEU A 151 7.98 10.40 -13.16
C LEU A 151 8.82 10.96 -14.30
N ALA A 152 9.06 10.18 -15.36
CA ALA A 152 9.74 10.64 -16.56
C ALA A 152 8.96 11.77 -17.26
N ALA A 153 7.65 11.58 -17.42
CA ALA A 153 6.73 12.56 -17.99
C ALA A 153 6.69 13.85 -17.17
N ALA A 154 6.62 13.74 -15.84
CA ALA A 154 6.66 14.88 -14.93
C ALA A 154 7.97 15.65 -15.02
N THR A 155 9.11 14.95 -15.07
CA THR A 155 10.44 15.56 -15.26
C THR A 155 10.50 16.35 -16.58
N LEU A 156 9.99 15.76 -17.67
CA LEU A 156 9.95 16.40 -18.99
C LEU A 156 9.03 17.63 -19.01
N ALA A 157 7.83 17.53 -18.44
CA ALA A 157 6.88 18.63 -18.34
C ALA A 157 7.48 19.79 -17.52
N GLY A 158 8.08 19.48 -16.37
CA GLY A 158 8.82 20.44 -15.55
C GLY A 158 9.90 21.16 -16.36
N GLN A 159 10.73 20.41 -17.10
CA GLN A 159 11.78 20.97 -17.97
C GLN A 159 11.24 22.00 -18.96
N VAL A 160 10.10 21.72 -19.59
CA VAL A 160 9.47 22.65 -20.54
C VAL A 160 8.98 23.90 -19.82
N VAL A 161 8.27 23.77 -18.70
CA VAL A 161 7.77 24.92 -17.92
C VAL A 161 8.94 25.79 -17.43
N GLY A 162 10.01 25.18 -16.94
CA GLY A 162 11.22 25.88 -16.50
C GLY A 162 11.93 26.66 -17.61
N ARG A 163 11.80 26.24 -18.87
CA ARG A 163 12.32 27.01 -20.01
C ARG A 163 11.42 28.18 -20.39
N VAL A 164 10.11 28.06 -20.23
CA VAL A 164 9.14 29.12 -20.57
C VAL A 164 9.11 30.20 -19.49
N VAL A 165 9.11 29.80 -18.21
CA VAL A 165 8.92 30.70 -17.07
C VAL A 165 10.26 31.05 -16.43
N ALA A 166 10.61 32.34 -16.41
CA ALA A 166 11.90 32.82 -15.88
C ALA A 166 12.01 32.80 -14.34
N TRP A 167 10.89 32.59 -13.64
CA TRP A 167 10.78 32.89 -12.23
C TRP A 167 11.33 31.75 -11.35
N ARG A 168 12.16 32.10 -10.36
CA ARG A 168 12.89 31.11 -9.53
C ARG A 168 11.96 30.26 -8.66
N MET A 169 10.82 30.82 -8.23
CA MET A 169 9.87 30.12 -7.38
C MET A 169 8.89 29.23 -8.15
N THR A 170 8.96 29.22 -9.49
CA THR A 170 8.10 28.35 -10.32
C THR A 170 8.26 26.88 -9.95
N ALA A 171 9.49 26.43 -9.66
CA ALA A 171 9.73 25.04 -9.26
C ALA A 171 9.03 24.69 -7.94
N VAL A 172 9.01 25.61 -6.97
CA VAL A 172 8.35 25.42 -5.67
C VAL A 172 6.83 25.43 -5.83
N LEU A 173 6.28 26.40 -6.58
CA LEU A 173 4.84 26.43 -6.85
C LEU A 173 4.36 25.22 -7.65
N LEU A 174 5.16 24.74 -8.61
CA LEU A 174 4.83 23.52 -9.36
C LEU A 174 4.83 22.29 -8.45
N ALA A 175 5.80 22.15 -7.54
CA ALA A 175 5.81 21.06 -6.58
C ALA A 175 4.58 21.12 -5.66
N ALA A 176 4.31 22.27 -5.07
CA ALA A 176 3.16 22.46 -4.18
C ALA A 176 1.84 22.21 -4.92
N GLY A 177 1.68 22.78 -6.12
CA GLY A 177 0.50 22.58 -6.97
C GLY A 177 0.32 21.13 -7.40
N ALA A 178 1.40 20.43 -7.75
CA ALA A 178 1.35 19.01 -8.09
C ALA A 178 0.98 18.14 -6.88
N TYR A 179 1.54 18.43 -5.70
CA TYR A 179 1.18 17.73 -4.47
C TYR A 179 -0.30 17.88 -4.15
N VAL A 180 -0.81 19.11 -4.19
CA VAL A 180 -2.24 19.40 -3.95
C VAL A 180 -3.10 18.74 -5.02
N ALA A 181 -2.74 18.83 -6.31
CA ALA A 181 -3.51 18.22 -7.38
C ALA A 181 -3.58 16.69 -7.24
N VAL A 182 -2.45 16.02 -6.98
CA VAL A 182 -2.43 14.57 -6.75
C VAL A 182 -3.23 14.20 -5.51
N GLY A 183 -3.08 14.97 -4.41
CA GLY A 183 -3.84 14.76 -3.18
C GLY A 183 -5.35 14.84 -3.42
N VAL A 184 -5.83 15.93 -4.03
CA VAL A 184 -7.25 16.11 -4.37
C VAL A 184 -7.77 14.96 -5.24
N LEU A 185 -7.00 14.54 -6.25
CA LEU A 185 -7.37 13.42 -7.12
C LEU A 185 -7.43 12.07 -6.38
N THR A 186 -6.73 11.94 -5.25
CA THR A 186 -6.67 10.71 -4.45
C THR A 186 -7.82 10.65 -3.43
N TYR A 187 -8.19 11.78 -2.83
CA TYR A 187 -9.24 11.84 -1.79
C TYR A 187 -10.67 11.85 -2.34
N ASP A 188 -10.89 12.40 -3.54
CA ASP A 188 -12.25 12.46 -4.08
C ASP A 188 -12.66 11.13 -4.75
N HIS A 189 -13.17 10.22 -3.93
CA HIS A 189 -13.61 8.89 -4.35
C HIS A 189 -14.78 8.89 -5.34
N ARG A 190 -15.50 10.02 -5.52
CA ARG A 190 -16.65 10.11 -6.42
C ARG A 190 -16.30 10.67 -7.80
N ASN A 191 -15.10 11.21 -7.98
CA ASN A 191 -14.71 11.86 -9.21
C ASN A 191 -14.09 10.90 -10.23
N ALA A 192 -14.70 10.82 -11.42
CA ALA A 192 -14.13 10.11 -12.58
C ALA A 192 -12.69 10.54 -12.92
N VAL A 193 -12.31 11.77 -12.57
CA VAL A 193 -10.95 12.32 -12.78
C VAL A 193 -9.89 11.56 -11.97
N GLY A 194 -10.25 10.97 -10.82
CA GLY A 194 -9.32 10.16 -10.04
C GLY A 194 -8.78 8.94 -10.81
N ALA A 195 -9.44 8.51 -11.90
CA ALA A 195 -9.00 7.39 -12.74
C ALA A 195 -7.77 7.74 -13.58
N LEU A 196 -7.49 9.04 -13.72
CA LEU A 196 -6.28 9.55 -14.37
C LEU A 196 -5.06 9.55 -13.43
N SER A 197 -5.27 9.37 -12.12
CA SER A 197 -4.19 9.32 -11.14
C SER A 197 -3.48 7.97 -11.20
N SER A 198 -2.14 8.00 -11.15
CA SER A 198 -1.34 6.79 -10.95
C SER A 198 -1.33 6.31 -9.50
N VAL A 199 -1.78 7.16 -8.56
CA VAL A 199 -2.03 6.76 -7.18
C VAL A 199 -3.28 5.89 -7.18
N GLY A 200 -3.07 4.58 -7.10
CA GLY A 200 -4.13 3.60 -7.27
C GLY A 200 -5.24 3.76 -6.23
N ARG A 201 -6.49 3.74 -6.69
CA ARG A 201 -7.68 3.60 -5.83
C ARG A 201 -7.94 2.17 -5.36
N GLY A 202 -7.09 1.23 -5.79
CA GLY A 202 -7.29 -0.18 -5.51
C GLY A 202 -7.01 -0.51 -4.04
N SER A 203 -7.98 -1.14 -3.36
CA SER A 203 -7.69 -1.82 -2.09
C SER A 203 -6.69 -2.96 -2.28
N ALA A 204 -6.13 -3.43 -1.17
CA ALA A 204 -5.25 -4.61 -1.11
C ALA A 204 -5.86 -5.86 -1.80
N GLY A 205 -7.19 -6.01 -1.72
CA GLY A 205 -7.93 -7.10 -2.37
C GLY A 205 -8.22 -6.90 -3.86
N SER A 206 -7.69 -5.85 -4.50
CA SER A 206 -8.03 -5.49 -5.89
C SER A 206 -6.82 -5.37 -6.82
N VAL A 207 -7.02 -5.83 -8.05
CA VAL A 207 -6.04 -5.78 -9.14
C VAL A 207 -6.55 -4.85 -10.23
N ALA A 208 -5.65 -4.05 -10.78
CA ALA A 208 -5.97 -3.23 -11.94
C ALA A 208 -6.13 -4.14 -13.17
N VAL A 209 -6.99 -3.74 -14.11
CA VAL A 209 -7.04 -4.36 -15.43
C VAL A 209 -5.68 -4.27 -16.13
N TRP A 210 -5.31 -5.31 -16.87
CA TRP A 210 -3.96 -5.47 -17.43
C TRP A 210 -3.50 -4.30 -18.31
N TRP A 211 -4.43 -3.60 -18.97
CA TRP A 211 -4.13 -2.46 -19.85
C TRP A 211 -4.02 -1.13 -19.11
N GLN A 212 -4.47 -1.04 -17.85
CA GLN A 212 -4.51 0.21 -17.08
C GLN A 212 -3.12 0.85 -16.92
N PRO A 213 -2.04 0.10 -16.58
CA PRO A 213 -0.71 0.70 -16.47
C PRO A 213 -0.22 1.30 -17.79
N VAL A 214 -0.56 0.64 -18.92
CA VAL A 214 -0.22 1.11 -20.27
C VAL A 214 -1.03 2.36 -20.63
N ALA A 215 -2.31 2.41 -20.28
CA ALA A 215 -3.15 3.59 -20.50
C ALA A 215 -2.66 4.79 -19.67
N ILE A 216 -2.27 4.59 -18.41
CA ILE A 216 -1.67 5.66 -17.57
C ILE A 216 -0.34 6.15 -18.17
N ALA A 217 0.52 5.23 -18.62
CA ALA A 217 1.76 5.57 -19.30
C ALA A 217 1.50 6.36 -20.59
N GLY A 218 0.50 5.95 -21.38
CA GLY A 218 0.10 6.61 -22.63
C GLY A 218 -0.50 8.00 -22.39
N TRP A 219 -1.37 8.14 -21.38
CA TRP A 219 -1.95 9.41 -20.93
C TRP A 219 -0.86 10.40 -20.50
N THR A 220 -0.07 10.03 -19.49
CA THR A 220 0.92 10.95 -18.90
C THR A 220 2.11 11.20 -19.84
N GLY A 221 2.61 10.17 -20.48
CA GLY A 221 3.69 10.26 -21.47
C GLY A 221 3.27 11.04 -22.71
N GLY A 222 2.07 10.79 -23.23
CA GLY A 222 1.54 11.48 -24.41
C GLY A 222 1.37 12.98 -24.17
N VAL A 223 0.83 13.39 -23.00
CA VAL A 223 0.73 14.81 -22.62
C VAL A 223 2.11 15.46 -22.55
N ALA A 224 3.08 14.84 -21.86
CA ALA A 224 4.41 15.41 -21.71
C ALA A 224 5.15 15.54 -23.06
N VAL A 225 5.03 14.54 -23.93
CA VAL A 225 5.60 14.56 -25.29
C VAL A 225 4.91 15.62 -26.15
N ALA A 226 3.59 15.75 -26.08
CA ALA A 226 2.84 16.78 -26.80
C ALA A 226 3.30 18.20 -26.40
N VAL A 227 3.47 18.44 -25.09
CA VAL A 227 3.98 19.72 -24.55
C VAL A 227 5.41 19.98 -25.03
N ALA A 228 6.29 18.96 -24.99
CA ALA A 228 7.65 19.08 -25.49
C ALA A 228 7.72 19.37 -27.00
N LEU A 229 6.88 18.73 -27.81
CA LEU A 229 6.80 18.97 -29.25
C LEU A 229 6.19 20.33 -29.57
N ALA A 230 5.14 20.76 -28.87
CA ALA A 230 4.56 22.09 -29.04
C ALA A 230 5.59 23.20 -28.76
N TYR A 231 6.48 22.98 -27.78
CA TYR A 231 7.56 23.90 -27.45
C TYR A 231 8.73 23.87 -28.46
N ALA A 232 9.15 22.68 -28.91
CA ALA A 232 10.42 22.49 -29.60
C ALA A 232 10.32 22.22 -31.11
N ALA A 233 9.17 21.77 -31.62
CA ALA A 233 9.01 21.38 -33.02
C ALA A 233 8.74 22.59 -33.93
N ARG A 234 9.28 22.55 -35.15
CA ARG A 234 9.05 23.57 -36.18
C ARG A 234 7.62 23.52 -36.74
N ARG A 235 7.00 22.33 -36.69
CA ARG A 235 5.67 22.02 -37.19
C ARG A 235 4.77 21.63 -36.00
N ARG A 236 4.00 22.57 -35.47
CA ARG A 236 3.19 22.38 -34.25
C ARG A 236 2.18 21.22 -34.33
N TRP A 237 1.74 20.86 -35.54
CA TRP A 237 0.82 19.74 -35.76
C TRP A 237 1.39 18.36 -35.38
N THR A 238 2.72 18.19 -35.31
CA THR A 238 3.32 16.92 -34.84
C THR A 238 3.03 16.64 -33.37
N GLY A 239 2.66 17.66 -32.58
CA GLY A 239 2.23 17.49 -31.20
C GLY A 239 0.78 16.98 -31.07
N LEU A 240 -0.03 17.05 -32.13
CA LEU A 240 -1.43 16.62 -32.09
C LEU A 240 -1.57 15.11 -31.97
N VAL A 241 -0.67 14.33 -32.58
CA VAL A 241 -0.70 12.86 -32.52
C VAL A 241 -0.53 12.33 -31.09
N PRO A 242 0.54 12.69 -30.33
CA PRO A 242 0.66 12.23 -28.95
C PRO A 242 -0.40 12.82 -28.03
N LEU A 243 -0.91 14.03 -28.32
CA LEU A 243 -2.02 14.62 -27.57
C LEU A 243 -3.33 13.86 -27.80
N ALA A 244 -3.62 13.47 -29.04
CA ALA A 244 -4.78 12.65 -29.36
C ALA A 244 -4.69 11.26 -28.72
N ALA A 245 -3.51 10.63 -28.79
CA ALA A 245 -3.26 9.35 -28.12
C ALA A 245 -3.46 9.45 -26.60
N ALA A 246 -2.94 10.52 -25.99
CA ALA A 246 -3.20 10.80 -24.58
C ALA A 246 -4.69 11.00 -24.33
N GLY A 247 -5.37 11.84 -25.11
CA GLY A 247 -6.81 12.08 -24.99
C GLY A 247 -7.63 10.80 -25.02
N VAL A 248 -7.34 9.89 -25.97
CA VAL A 248 -8.00 8.58 -26.05
C VAL A 248 -7.72 7.74 -24.80
N ALA A 249 -6.47 7.67 -24.34
CA ALA A 249 -6.12 6.93 -23.13
C ALA A 249 -6.79 7.52 -21.87
N GLY A 250 -6.84 8.84 -21.75
CA GLY A 250 -7.49 9.55 -20.64
C GLY A 250 -9.01 9.34 -20.65
N VAL A 251 -9.66 9.45 -21.82
CA VAL A 251 -11.09 9.16 -21.97
C VAL A 251 -11.37 7.71 -21.62
N LEU A 252 -10.55 6.76 -22.09
CA LEU A 252 -10.71 5.36 -21.74
C LEU A 252 -10.61 5.13 -20.22
N LEU A 253 -9.64 5.75 -19.55
CA LEU A 253 -9.50 5.65 -18.09
C LEU A 253 -10.72 6.23 -17.37
N MET A 254 -11.16 7.43 -17.76
CA MET A 254 -12.30 8.11 -17.14
C MET A 254 -13.62 7.37 -17.36
N GLN A 255 -13.87 6.89 -18.58
CA GLN A 255 -15.09 6.14 -18.92
C GLN A 255 -15.14 4.79 -18.20
N THR A 256 -14.00 4.14 -18.03
CA THR A 256 -13.95 2.87 -17.29
C THR A 256 -14.19 3.09 -15.80
N GLY A 257 -13.68 4.19 -15.24
CA GLY A 257 -13.94 4.58 -13.85
C GLY A 257 -13.61 3.47 -12.86
N ASP A 258 -14.61 3.03 -12.09
CA ASP A 258 -14.45 1.99 -11.08
C ASP A 258 -14.25 0.58 -11.67
N GLY A 259 -14.60 0.37 -12.94
CA GLY A 259 -14.32 -0.87 -13.68
C GLY A 259 -12.83 -1.09 -13.95
N LEU A 260 -11.95 -0.14 -13.60
CA LEU A 260 -10.50 -0.32 -13.71
C LEU A 260 -9.95 -1.33 -12.71
N TRP A 261 -10.71 -1.61 -11.64
CA TRP A 261 -10.29 -2.48 -10.55
C TRP A 261 -11.23 -3.67 -10.45
N HIS A 262 -10.63 -4.86 -10.38
CA HIS A 262 -11.36 -6.11 -10.16
C HIS A 262 -10.88 -6.75 -8.87
N THR A 263 -11.75 -7.51 -8.20
CA THR A 263 -11.31 -8.34 -7.08
C THR A 263 -10.21 -9.28 -7.57
N ASN A 264 -9.10 -9.34 -6.84
CA ASN A 264 -8.03 -10.27 -7.17
C ASN A 264 -8.58 -11.71 -7.06
N PRO A 265 -8.49 -12.56 -8.11
CA PRO A 265 -8.95 -13.94 -8.03
C PRO A 265 -8.24 -14.74 -6.93
N VAL A 266 -6.98 -14.42 -6.63
CA VAL A 266 -6.24 -15.02 -5.51
C VAL A 266 -6.87 -14.63 -4.18
N ALA A 267 -7.35 -13.38 -4.05
CA ALA A 267 -8.03 -12.91 -2.84
C ALA A 267 -9.41 -13.55 -2.61
N ARG A 268 -9.98 -14.25 -3.59
CA ARG A 268 -11.21 -15.04 -3.42
C ARG A 268 -10.95 -16.50 -3.07
N ARG A 269 -9.71 -16.97 -3.23
CA ARG A 269 -9.32 -18.34 -2.89
C ARG A 269 -8.91 -18.39 -1.43
N GLN A 270 -9.23 -19.50 -0.78
CA GLN A 270 -8.80 -19.77 0.58
C GLN A 270 -7.99 -21.05 0.62
N VAL A 271 -7.07 -21.11 1.58
CA VAL A 271 -6.33 -22.32 1.92
C VAL A 271 -6.73 -22.67 3.35
N CYS A 272 -7.31 -23.86 3.51
CA CYS A 272 -7.88 -24.32 4.75
C CYS A 272 -7.03 -25.42 5.38
N ASP A 273 -6.89 -25.37 6.70
CA ASP A 273 -6.49 -26.50 7.52
C ASP A 273 -7.74 -27.18 8.10
N THR A 274 -7.95 -28.43 7.69
CA THR A 274 -9.10 -29.24 8.12
C THR A 274 -8.77 -30.12 9.32
N SER A 275 -7.59 -29.99 9.94
CA SER A 275 -7.20 -30.80 11.11
C SER A 275 -7.76 -30.29 12.44
N THR A 276 -8.55 -29.22 12.42
CA THR A 276 -9.11 -28.55 13.61
C THR A 276 -10.60 -28.36 13.43
N THR A 277 -11.33 -28.21 14.54
CA THR A 277 -12.76 -27.89 14.56
C THR A 277 -12.98 -26.65 15.43
N PRO A 278 -13.47 -25.52 14.88
CA PRO A 278 -13.75 -25.25 13.46
C PRO A 278 -12.51 -25.34 12.55
N GLN A 279 -12.71 -25.55 11.24
CA GLN A 279 -11.60 -25.52 10.28
C GLN A 279 -11.01 -24.10 10.18
N ILE A 280 -9.71 -23.96 9.91
CA ILE A 280 -9.07 -22.64 9.82
C ILE A 280 -8.76 -22.34 8.35
N CYS A 281 -9.46 -21.38 7.74
CA CYS A 281 -9.28 -20.98 6.35
C CYS A 281 -8.71 -19.56 6.23
N VAL A 282 -7.46 -19.44 5.79
CA VAL A 282 -6.85 -18.13 5.47
C VAL A 282 -6.99 -17.81 3.99
N ASN A 283 -6.95 -16.53 3.64
CA ASN A 283 -6.87 -16.11 2.25
C ASN A 283 -5.63 -16.70 1.57
N ALA A 284 -5.73 -17.11 0.30
CA ALA A 284 -4.59 -17.69 -0.43
C ALA A 284 -3.40 -16.71 -0.59
N ARG A 285 -3.65 -15.40 -0.49
CA ARG A 285 -2.58 -14.38 -0.42
C ARG A 285 -1.73 -14.47 0.87
N TYR A 286 -2.27 -15.11 1.88
CA TYR A 286 -1.70 -15.27 3.21
C TYR A 286 -1.44 -16.73 3.57
N GLU A 287 -1.31 -17.61 2.56
CA GLU A 287 -1.14 -19.05 2.80
C GLU A 287 0.03 -19.38 3.74
N LYS A 288 1.12 -18.60 3.71
CA LYS A 288 2.29 -18.84 4.58
C LYS A 288 2.06 -18.39 6.03
N LEU A 289 0.99 -17.65 6.31
CA LEU A 289 0.57 -17.32 7.66
C LEU A 289 -0.27 -18.45 8.28
N LEU A 290 -0.82 -19.37 7.49
CA LEU A 290 -1.69 -20.45 7.99
C LEU A 290 -1.06 -21.23 9.17
N PRO A 291 0.22 -21.62 9.14
CA PRO A 291 0.83 -22.29 10.29
C PRO A 291 0.85 -21.43 11.56
N GLN A 292 1.15 -20.13 11.44
CA GLN A 292 1.16 -19.22 12.59
C GLN A 292 -0.24 -18.98 13.14
N VAL A 293 -1.24 -18.86 12.26
CA VAL A 293 -2.65 -18.73 12.66
C VAL A 293 -3.12 -20.00 13.34
N LYS A 294 -2.78 -21.18 12.80
CA LYS A 294 -3.07 -22.47 13.43
C LYS A 294 -2.45 -22.56 14.82
N ASP A 295 -1.17 -22.21 14.95
CA ASP A 295 -0.46 -22.26 16.23
C ASP A 295 -1.09 -21.30 17.24
N ALA A 296 -1.44 -20.08 16.82
CA ALA A 296 -2.13 -19.09 17.64
C ALA A 296 -3.49 -19.61 18.13
N LEU A 297 -4.27 -20.22 17.25
CA LEU A 297 -5.61 -20.72 17.56
C LEU A 297 -5.61 -22.11 18.21
N SER A 298 -4.47 -22.80 18.29
CA SER A 298 -4.39 -24.19 18.76
C SER A 298 -5.02 -24.40 20.14
N GLY A 299 -4.78 -23.49 21.08
CA GLY A 299 -5.37 -23.53 22.43
C GLY A 299 -6.88 -23.38 22.42
N LEU A 300 -7.40 -22.47 21.59
CA LEU A 300 -8.83 -22.25 21.39
C LEU A 300 -9.47 -23.47 20.73
N THR A 301 -8.93 -23.94 19.61
CA THR A 301 -9.50 -25.08 18.87
C THR A 301 -9.43 -26.39 19.65
N GLY A 302 -8.40 -26.59 20.47
CA GLY A 302 -8.30 -27.76 21.34
C GLY A 302 -9.38 -27.78 22.42
N ARG A 303 -9.74 -26.62 22.98
CA ARG A 303 -10.83 -26.48 23.96
C ARG A 303 -12.22 -26.69 23.36
N LEU A 304 -12.35 -26.52 22.05
CA LEU A 304 -13.57 -26.72 21.29
C LEU A 304 -13.73 -28.14 20.75
N GLU A 305 -12.73 -29.01 20.92
CA GLU A 305 -12.79 -30.38 20.42
C GLU A 305 -13.95 -31.15 21.07
N GLY A 306 -14.85 -31.67 20.23
CA GLY A 306 -16.05 -32.41 20.65
C GLY A 306 -17.26 -31.53 21.02
N VAL A 307 -17.14 -30.20 20.95
CA VAL A 307 -18.28 -29.28 21.14
C VAL A 307 -19.12 -29.24 19.87
N GLN A 308 -20.45 -29.29 20.01
CA GLN A 308 -21.42 -29.24 18.92
C GLN A 308 -21.90 -27.81 18.67
N ASN A 309 -22.62 -27.59 17.56
CA ASN A 309 -23.18 -26.30 17.15
C ASN A 309 -22.14 -25.20 16.89
N LEU A 310 -20.89 -25.57 16.67
CA LEU A 310 -19.84 -24.65 16.24
C LEU A 310 -19.99 -24.28 14.76
N PRO A 311 -19.47 -23.11 14.34
CA PRO A 311 -19.29 -22.83 12.93
C PRO A 311 -18.39 -23.88 12.29
N VAL A 312 -18.61 -24.13 10.99
CA VAL A 312 -17.85 -25.12 10.22
C VAL A 312 -16.40 -24.67 10.06
N ARG A 313 -16.18 -23.36 9.89
CA ARG A 313 -14.85 -22.80 9.69
C ARG A 313 -14.73 -21.34 10.12
N PHE A 314 -13.50 -20.99 10.50
CA PHE A 314 -12.98 -19.63 10.48
C PHE A 314 -12.58 -19.23 9.05
N GLU A 315 -12.93 -18.02 8.63
CA GLU A 315 -12.65 -17.53 7.28
C GLU A 315 -12.04 -16.12 7.18
N ASP A 316 -11.12 -15.93 6.24
CA ASP A 316 -10.53 -14.63 5.87
C ASP A 316 -10.89 -14.25 4.41
N ARG A 317 -12.19 -14.08 4.13
CA ARG A 317 -12.69 -13.59 2.84
C ARG A 317 -13.17 -12.15 2.96
N PRO A 318 -13.05 -11.35 1.89
CA PRO A 318 -13.68 -10.04 1.86
C PRO A 318 -15.21 -10.20 1.80
N GLY A 319 -15.91 -9.70 2.80
CA GLY A 319 -17.37 -9.72 2.87
C GLY A 319 -17.89 -10.10 4.25
N ARG A 320 -19.19 -10.37 4.36
CA ARG A 320 -19.76 -10.97 5.56
C ARG A 320 -19.66 -12.49 5.47
N PRO A 321 -19.33 -13.19 6.57
CA PRO A 321 -19.32 -14.64 6.59
C PRO A 321 -20.71 -15.24 6.35
N ALA A 322 -20.74 -16.48 5.85
CA ALA A 322 -21.99 -17.24 5.79
C ALA A 322 -22.49 -17.59 7.20
N ARG A 323 -23.73 -18.08 7.30
CA ARG A 323 -24.39 -18.36 8.59
C ARG A 323 -23.64 -19.37 9.46
N ASP A 324 -22.92 -20.30 8.85
CA ASP A 324 -22.14 -21.38 9.47
C ASP A 324 -20.63 -21.10 9.46
N GLU A 325 -20.23 -19.88 9.16
CA GLU A 325 -18.85 -19.42 9.12
C GLU A 325 -18.65 -18.28 10.11
N VAL A 326 -17.42 -18.12 10.57
CA VAL A 326 -17.02 -17.01 11.44
C VAL A 326 -15.82 -16.32 10.83
N GLU A 327 -15.79 -14.99 10.90
CA GLU A 327 -14.68 -14.21 10.36
C GLU A 327 -13.42 -14.42 11.24
N LEU A 328 -12.26 -14.59 10.61
CA LEU A 328 -10.99 -14.50 11.31
C LEU A 328 -10.72 -13.05 11.69
N PRO A 329 -10.05 -12.78 12.83
CA PRO A 329 -9.55 -11.45 13.11
C PRO A 329 -8.76 -10.93 11.92
N MET A 330 -9.09 -9.71 11.51
CA MET A 330 -8.56 -9.12 10.28
C MET A 330 -7.04 -9.29 10.18
N LEU A 331 -6.56 -10.08 9.21
CA LEU A 331 -5.15 -10.12 8.82
C LEU A 331 -4.74 -8.87 8.03
N THR A 332 -5.74 -8.10 7.56
CA THR A 332 -5.57 -6.85 6.83
C THR A 332 -6.39 -5.71 7.41
N PRO A 333 -5.87 -4.48 7.45
CA PRO A 333 -4.61 -4.04 6.86
C PRO A 333 -3.37 -4.58 7.60
N ILE A 334 -2.33 -4.90 6.83
CA ILE A 334 -1.01 -5.21 7.40
C ILE A 334 -0.57 -3.99 8.24
N GLY A 335 0.09 -4.25 9.37
CA GLY A 335 0.52 -3.24 10.34
C GLY A 335 -0.25 -3.25 11.65
N TRP A 336 -1.32 -4.05 11.78
CA TRP A 336 -2.09 -4.23 13.01
C TRP A 336 -1.82 -5.61 13.64
N SER A 337 -2.51 -6.63 13.15
CA SER A 337 -2.36 -8.02 13.60
C SER A 337 -1.17 -8.73 12.97
N VAL A 338 -0.75 -8.29 11.78
CA VAL A 338 0.38 -8.86 11.03
C VAL A 338 1.39 -7.78 10.71
N VAL A 339 2.66 -8.01 11.07
CA VAL A 339 3.80 -7.16 10.72
C VAL A 339 4.91 -8.03 10.18
N ARG A 340 5.45 -7.69 8.99
CA ARG A 340 6.61 -8.38 8.39
C ARG A 340 6.40 -9.90 8.22
N GLY A 341 5.17 -10.29 7.87
CA GLY A 341 4.78 -11.69 7.66
C GLY A 341 4.69 -12.51 8.93
N ARG A 342 4.46 -11.87 10.09
CA ARG A 342 4.26 -12.52 11.38
C ARG A 342 3.08 -11.91 12.13
N LEU A 343 2.39 -12.74 12.91
CA LEU A 343 1.42 -12.24 13.88
C LEU A 343 2.14 -11.42 14.96
N THR A 344 1.63 -10.23 15.27
CA THR A 344 2.21 -9.32 16.27
C THR A 344 2.02 -9.84 17.68
N ASP A 345 0.79 -10.24 18.02
CA ASP A 345 0.44 -10.90 19.27
C ASP A 345 -0.48 -12.11 19.00
N PRO A 346 0.07 -13.34 19.02
CA PRO A 346 -0.72 -14.55 18.83
C PRO A 346 -1.83 -14.75 19.87
N LYS A 347 -1.66 -14.24 21.11
CA LYS A 347 -2.67 -14.40 22.17
C LYS A 347 -3.82 -13.42 21.95
N GLU A 348 -3.51 -12.17 21.63
CA GLU A 348 -4.53 -11.19 21.24
C GLU A 348 -5.30 -11.66 20.00
N TYR A 349 -4.60 -12.23 19.02
CA TYR A 349 -5.23 -12.81 17.83
C TYR A 349 -6.18 -13.96 18.20
N ALA A 350 -5.77 -14.87 19.08
CA ALA A 350 -6.63 -15.97 19.52
C ALA A 350 -7.84 -15.49 20.33
N TRP A 351 -7.65 -14.50 21.19
CA TRP A 351 -8.73 -13.84 21.93
C TRP A 351 -9.74 -13.21 20.97
N ALA A 352 -9.27 -12.40 20.01
CA ALA A 352 -10.14 -11.78 19.00
C ALA A 352 -10.89 -12.84 18.17
N ALA A 353 -10.25 -13.96 17.83
CA ALA A 353 -10.93 -15.04 17.11
C ALA A 353 -12.01 -15.73 17.97
N GLY A 354 -11.77 -15.82 19.28
CA GLY A 354 -12.76 -16.30 20.25
C GLY A 354 -13.97 -15.38 20.38
N MET A 355 -13.74 -14.06 20.33
CA MET A 355 -14.82 -13.06 20.36
C MET A 355 -15.76 -13.19 19.15
N GLU A 356 -15.23 -13.49 17.96
CA GLU A 356 -16.04 -13.64 16.75
C GLU A 356 -16.95 -14.89 16.79
N LEU A 357 -16.67 -15.88 17.66
CA LEU A 357 -17.48 -17.11 17.73
C LEU A 357 -18.88 -16.91 18.30
N TYR A 358 -19.17 -15.78 18.94
CA TYR A 358 -20.50 -15.48 19.44
C TYR A 358 -21.01 -14.14 18.91
N GLY A 359 -22.08 -14.19 18.11
CA GLY A 359 -22.64 -13.05 17.38
C GLY A 359 -23.38 -12.02 18.25
N ARG A 360 -23.45 -12.22 19.57
CA ARG A 360 -24.16 -11.33 20.49
C ARG A 360 -23.56 -9.94 20.64
N ALA A 361 -22.31 -9.74 20.21
CA ALA A 361 -21.70 -8.41 20.11
C ALA A 361 -22.48 -7.45 19.17
N TYR A 362 -23.33 -7.98 18.29
CA TYR A 362 -24.16 -7.22 17.36
C TYR A 362 -25.60 -6.98 17.84
N CYS A 363 -25.95 -7.39 19.07
CA CYS A 363 -27.25 -7.09 19.66
C CYS A 363 -27.33 -5.61 20.07
N ASP A 364 -28.44 -4.93 19.77
CA ASP A 364 -28.63 -3.50 20.09
C ASP A 364 -28.60 -3.24 21.62
N GLU A 365 -29.11 -4.19 22.40
CA GLU A 365 -29.05 -4.21 23.85
C GLU A 365 -28.65 -5.61 24.32
N THR A 366 -27.57 -5.70 25.10
CA THR A 366 -27.13 -6.96 25.73
C THR A 366 -27.65 -7.00 27.17
N ASP A 367 -28.44 -8.01 27.51
CA ASP A 367 -28.88 -8.21 28.91
C ASP A 367 -27.63 -8.41 29.81
N PRO A 368 -27.50 -7.69 30.94
CA PRO A 368 -26.36 -7.83 31.85
C PRO A 368 -26.10 -9.25 32.35
N ARG A 369 -27.08 -10.15 32.29
CA ARG A 369 -26.92 -11.57 32.65
C ARG A 369 -26.05 -12.33 31.64
N LEU A 370 -26.06 -11.92 30.37
CA LEU A 370 -25.26 -12.54 29.32
C LEU A 370 -23.79 -12.17 29.44
N ASP A 371 -23.50 -10.96 29.91
CA ASP A 371 -22.12 -10.45 30.07
C ASP A 371 -21.24 -11.37 30.93
N ALA A 372 -21.78 -11.91 32.04
CA ALA A 372 -21.02 -12.84 32.89
C ALA A 372 -20.76 -14.19 32.19
N VAL A 373 -21.73 -14.68 31.41
CA VAL A 373 -21.63 -15.96 30.70
C VAL A 373 -20.70 -15.86 29.51
N ASP A 374 -20.89 -14.84 28.67
CA ASP A 374 -20.07 -14.56 27.49
C ASP A 374 -18.60 -14.32 27.92
N ASN A 375 -18.38 -13.55 29.00
CA ASN A 375 -17.04 -13.35 29.54
C ASN A 375 -16.40 -14.63 30.10
N ALA A 376 -17.18 -15.53 30.70
CA ALA A 376 -16.68 -16.82 31.16
C ALA A 376 -16.24 -17.70 29.98
N VAL A 377 -17.01 -17.73 28.89
CA VAL A 377 -16.66 -18.45 27.67
C VAL A 377 -15.44 -17.85 26.99
N GLU A 378 -15.37 -16.54 26.86
CA GLU A 378 -14.21 -15.82 26.32
C GLU A 378 -12.93 -16.16 27.11
N HIS A 379 -12.97 -16.02 28.44
CA HIS A 379 -11.87 -16.37 29.32
C HIS A 379 -11.45 -17.83 29.15
N TYR A 380 -12.43 -18.73 29.12
CA TYR A 380 -12.17 -20.14 28.97
C TYR A 380 -11.56 -20.48 27.62
N LEU A 381 -11.99 -19.86 26.51
CA LEU A 381 -11.51 -20.18 25.17
C LEU A 381 -10.16 -19.56 24.86
N ALA A 382 -10.01 -18.26 25.08
CA ALA A 382 -8.79 -17.51 24.84
C ALA A 382 -8.80 -16.22 25.66
N PRO A 383 -8.20 -16.20 26.87
CA PRO A 383 -8.28 -15.03 27.75
C PRO A 383 -7.58 -13.82 27.15
N SER A 384 -8.18 -12.63 27.31
CA SER A 384 -7.61 -11.39 26.79
C SER A 384 -6.25 -11.10 27.46
N PRO A 385 -5.21 -10.70 26.69
CA PRO A 385 -3.96 -10.23 27.28
C PRO A 385 -4.14 -9.05 28.26
N MET A 386 -5.23 -8.30 28.10
CA MET A 386 -5.58 -7.14 28.93
C MET A 386 -6.60 -7.46 30.04
N GLU A 387 -7.04 -8.71 30.16
CA GLU A 387 -8.06 -9.11 31.13
C GLU A 387 -7.70 -8.68 32.56
N LYS A 388 -6.47 -8.96 32.99
CA LYS A 388 -5.99 -8.60 34.34
C LYS A 388 -6.08 -7.11 34.61
N PHE A 389 -5.73 -6.28 33.62
CA PHE A 389 -5.81 -4.82 33.76
C PHE A 389 -7.26 -4.36 33.93
N PHE A 390 -8.18 -4.93 33.15
CA PHE A 390 -9.60 -4.60 33.28
C PHE A 390 -10.20 -5.10 34.59
N ASP A 391 -9.86 -6.31 35.02
CA ASP A 391 -10.31 -6.87 36.30
C ASP A 391 -9.85 -6.00 37.48
N GLU A 392 -8.58 -5.58 37.51
CA GLU A 392 -8.06 -4.65 38.52
C GLU A 392 -8.79 -3.29 38.48
N GLN A 393 -9.10 -2.78 37.29
CA GLN A 393 -9.83 -1.53 37.14
C GLN A 393 -11.26 -1.65 37.66
N PHE A 394 -11.99 -2.72 37.32
CA PHE A 394 -13.36 -2.94 37.76
C PHE A 394 -13.46 -3.18 39.28
N ALA A 395 -12.47 -3.84 39.87
CA ALA A 395 -12.41 -4.07 41.32
C ALA A 395 -12.38 -2.77 42.15
N THR A 396 -11.94 -1.64 41.58
CA THR A 396 -11.77 -0.36 42.29
C THR A 396 -12.90 0.66 42.04
N ARG A 397 -13.90 0.29 41.25
CA ARG A 397 -14.99 1.20 40.85
C ARG A 397 -16.20 1.16 41.81
N ASN A 398 -17.31 1.77 41.38
CA ASN A 398 -18.54 1.85 42.17
C ASN A 398 -19.08 0.45 42.55
N GLU A 399 -20.01 0.40 43.48
CA GLU A 399 -20.57 -0.86 44.01
C GLU A 399 -21.21 -1.73 42.93
N GLU A 400 -21.89 -1.12 41.95
CA GLU A 400 -22.53 -1.84 40.86
C GLU A 400 -21.52 -2.53 39.93
N GLU A 401 -20.46 -1.83 39.52
CA GLU A 401 -19.39 -2.39 38.68
C GLU A 401 -18.62 -3.50 39.41
N ARG A 402 -18.41 -3.37 40.73
CA ARG A 402 -17.81 -4.43 41.55
C ARG A 402 -18.69 -5.67 41.61
N ALA A 403 -20.00 -5.51 41.81
CA ALA A 403 -20.93 -6.64 41.80
C ALA A 403 -20.95 -7.36 40.44
N ARG A 404 -20.91 -6.62 39.31
CA ARG A 404 -20.78 -7.21 37.97
C ARG A 404 -19.47 -7.97 37.80
N HIS A 405 -18.36 -7.40 38.28
CA HIS A 405 -17.05 -8.05 38.22
C HIS A 405 -17.02 -9.35 39.05
N GLU A 406 -17.58 -9.35 40.26
CA GLU A 406 -17.71 -10.55 41.09
C GLU A 406 -18.55 -11.62 40.38
N ALA A 407 -19.64 -11.25 39.71
CA ALA A 407 -20.46 -12.17 38.92
C ALA A 407 -19.68 -12.80 37.75
N ARG A 408 -18.85 -12.01 37.04
CA ARG A 408 -17.95 -12.52 35.97
C ARG A 408 -16.95 -13.52 36.53
N LEU A 409 -16.28 -13.19 37.65
CA LEU A 409 -15.32 -14.09 38.29
C LEU A 409 -15.98 -15.40 38.76
N ALA A 410 -17.19 -15.32 39.33
CA ALA A 410 -17.95 -16.49 39.73
C ALA A 410 -18.32 -17.38 38.53
N ALA A 411 -18.74 -16.79 37.41
CA ALA A 411 -19.06 -17.51 36.18
C ALA A 411 -17.83 -18.20 35.57
N ARG A 412 -16.67 -17.51 35.53
CA ARG A 412 -15.38 -18.11 35.11
C ARG A 412 -15.03 -19.32 35.98
N ALA A 413 -15.06 -19.15 37.30
CA ALA A 413 -14.74 -20.22 38.24
C ALA A 413 -15.69 -21.42 38.11
N ARG A 414 -16.99 -21.17 37.86
CA ARG A 414 -17.99 -22.22 37.62
C ARG A 414 -17.66 -23.04 36.37
N LEU A 415 -17.40 -22.36 35.24
CA LEU A 415 -17.11 -23.03 33.97
C LEU A 415 -15.78 -23.83 34.05
N GLU A 416 -14.77 -23.29 34.72
CA GLU A 416 -13.50 -23.98 34.96
C GLU A 416 -13.64 -25.20 35.88
N ALA A 417 -14.54 -25.15 36.86
CA ALA A 417 -14.79 -26.25 37.79
C ALA A 417 -15.57 -27.42 37.17
N MET A 418 -16.29 -27.22 36.06
CA MET A 418 -17.01 -28.29 35.36
C MET A 418 -16.07 -29.40 34.90
N GLY A 419 -16.55 -30.65 34.92
CA GLY A 419 -15.85 -31.77 34.29
C GLY A 419 -15.78 -31.61 32.76
N GLU A 420 -14.86 -32.33 32.11
CA GLU A 420 -14.63 -32.17 30.66
C GLU A 420 -15.88 -32.47 29.79
N GLU A 421 -16.60 -33.56 30.08
CA GLU A 421 -17.83 -33.92 29.36
C GLU A 421 -18.97 -32.93 29.64
N GLU A 422 -19.14 -32.54 30.91
CA GLU A 422 -20.13 -31.55 31.35
C GLU A 422 -19.89 -30.21 30.66
N ARG A 423 -18.64 -29.75 30.64
CA ARG A 423 -18.24 -28.51 29.99
C ARG A 423 -18.49 -28.55 28.49
N ARG A 424 -18.17 -29.66 27.81
CA ARG A 424 -18.47 -29.82 26.38
C ARG A 424 -19.96 -29.76 26.08
N ALA A 425 -20.78 -30.45 26.89
CA ALA A 425 -22.23 -30.43 26.73
C ALA A 425 -22.79 -29.01 26.96
N TRP A 426 -22.30 -28.31 28.00
CA TRP A 426 -22.68 -26.94 28.29
C TRP A 426 -22.27 -25.98 27.17
N LEU A 427 -21.03 -26.07 26.68
CA LEU A 427 -20.55 -25.26 25.54
C LEU A 427 -21.35 -25.54 24.27
N SER A 428 -21.75 -26.79 24.05
CA SER A 428 -22.58 -27.15 22.89
C SER A 428 -23.96 -26.50 22.95
N ALA A 429 -24.55 -26.39 24.14
CA ALA A 429 -25.80 -25.67 24.36
C ALA A 429 -25.62 -24.15 24.24
N TYR A 430 -24.50 -23.62 24.73
CA TYR A 430 -24.16 -22.20 24.58
C TYR A 430 -24.00 -21.80 23.11
N PHE A 431 -23.30 -22.59 22.30
CA PHE A 431 -23.11 -22.28 20.88
C PHE A 431 -24.37 -22.48 20.03
N ALA A 432 -25.34 -23.27 20.50
CA ALA A 432 -26.65 -23.37 19.84
C ALA A 432 -27.38 -22.02 19.81
N THR A 433 -27.14 -21.15 20.79
CA THR A 433 -27.81 -19.85 20.97
C THR A 433 -26.86 -18.67 20.73
N ALA A 434 -25.65 -18.92 20.21
CA ALA A 434 -24.59 -17.90 20.08
C ALA A 434 -24.97 -16.70 19.19
N ASN A 435 -25.97 -16.84 18.32
CA ASN A 435 -26.48 -15.78 17.43
C ASN A 435 -27.82 -15.19 17.91
N GLU A 436 -28.32 -15.61 19.06
CA GLU A 436 -29.57 -15.14 19.64
C GLU A 436 -29.28 -14.12 20.74
N CYS A 437 -30.09 -13.05 20.77
CA CYS A 437 -29.99 -11.99 21.77
C CYS A 437 -30.86 -12.24 23.01
N ASP A 438 -31.66 -13.31 23.02
CA ASP A 438 -32.57 -13.61 24.14
C ASP A 438 -31.83 -14.34 25.27
N PRO A 439 -31.71 -13.73 26.47
CA PRO A 439 -31.03 -14.35 27.60
C PRO A 439 -31.70 -15.60 28.16
N SER A 440 -32.98 -15.84 27.83
CA SER A 440 -33.72 -17.01 28.33
C SER A 440 -33.33 -18.32 27.65
N GLU A 441 -32.68 -18.23 26.48
CA GLU A 441 -32.23 -19.40 25.72
C GLU A 441 -30.78 -19.80 26.06
N VAL A 442 -30.00 -18.88 26.66
CA VAL A 442 -28.60 -19.12 27.03
C VAL A 442 -28.50 -19.95 28.31
N PRO A 443 -27.71 -21.04 28.32
CA PRO A 443 -27.55 -21.86 29.51
C PRO A 443 -26.90 -21.07 30.66
N THR A 444 -27.38 -21.29 31.89
CA THR A 444 -26.92 -20.55 33.07
C THR A 444 -25.60 -21.09 33.63
N LEU A 445 -24.78 -20.19 34.20
CA LEU A 445 -23.58 -20.48 35.00
C LEU A 445 -23.76 -20.14 36.48
#